data_AF-A0A2N3K8Q9-F1
#
_entry.id   AF-A0A2N3K8Q9-F1
#
_cell.length_a   1.000
_cell.length_b   1.000
_cell.length_c   1.000
_cell.angle_alpha   90.00
_cell.angle_beta   90.00
_cell.angle_gamma   90.00
#
_symmetry.space_group_name_H-M   'P 1'
#
loop_
_entity.id
_entity.type
_entity.pdbx_description
1 polymer ?
#
loop_
_entity_poly.entity_id
_entity_poly.type
_entity_poly.pdbx_seq_one_letter_code
_entity_poly.pdbx_strand_id
1 'polypeptide(L)'
;MQSYTIGQAAQLLGVSPDTARRWADAGRVATHRDDNGRRLIEGQALAALAVEVGQQGADDEEASYTSARNAFPGIVTGVKLGDVAAQVEIQAGPHRLVSLLTREAVEELGLEVGMRATARVKSTNVHIDRT
;
A
#
# COMPACT_ATOMS: atom_id res chain seq x y z
N MET A 1 7.81 2.21 25.59
CA MET A 1 7.00 1.81 24.41
C MET A 1 5.87 2.82 24.28
N GLN A 2 5.44 3.21 23.08
CA GLN A 2 4.31 4.14 22.96
C GLN A 2 2.99 3.39 23.15
N SER A 3 2.06 3.98 23.91
CA SER A 3 0.74 3.41 24.18
C SER A 3 -0.34 4.40 23.79
N TYR A 4 -1.46 3.88 23.30
CA TYR A 4 -2.54 4.68 22.71
C TYR A 4 -3.84 4.45 23.47
N THR A 5 -4.59 5.52 23.69
CA THR A 5 -5.98 5.39 24.16
C THR A 5 -6.86 4.74 23.08
N ILE A 6 -7.99 4.16 23.47
CA ILE A 6 -8.97 3.60 22.50
C ILE A 6 -9.36 4.61 21.42
N GLY A 7 -9.49 5.90 21.76
CA GLY A 7 -9.82 6.95 20.79
C GLY A 7 -8.71 7.16 19.75
N GLN A 8 -7.45 7.22 20.19
CA GLN A 8 -6.30 7.33 19.29
C GLN A 8 -6.14 6.08 18.42
N ALA A 9 -6.36 4.90 19.01
CA ALA A 9 -6.34 3.63 18.28
C ALA A 9 -7.42 3.58 17.19
N ALA A 10 -8.65 4.00 17.51
CA ALA A 10 -9.74 4.06 16.54
C ALA A 10 -9.41 4.95 15.34
N GLN A 11 -8.81 6.13 15.60
CA GLN A 11 -8.38 7.05 14.55
C GLN A 11 -7.30 6.44 13.66
N LEU A 12 -6.31 5.77 14.25
CA LEU A 12 -5.23 5.10 13.51
C LEU A 12 -5.72 3.90 12.69
N LEU A 13 -6.74 3.19 13.18
CA LEU A 13 -7.35 2.04 12.52
C LEU A 13 -8.41 2.42 11.49
N GLY A 14 -8.78 3.70 11.38
CA GLY A 14 -9.85 4.15 10.47
C GLY A 14 -11.25 3.65 10.85
N VAL A 15 -11.50 3.34 12.13
CA VAL A 15 -12.79 2.83 12.63
C VAL A 15 -13.39 3.74 13.70
N SER A 16 -14.66 3.51 14.05
CA SER A 16 -15.29 4.25 15.16
C SER A 16 -14.70 3.86 16.53
N PRO A 17 -14.71 4.76 17.53
CA PRO A 17 -14.30 4.44 18.89
C PRO A 17 -15.04 3.24 19.50
N ASP A 18 -16.31 3.04 19.13
CA ASP A 18 -17.10 1.90 19.60
C ASP A 18 -16.65 0.58 18.95
N THR A 19 -16.26 0.60 17.68
CA THR A 19 -15.65 -0.58 17.03
C THR A 19 -14.31 -0.93 17.67
N ALA A 20 -13.44 0.07 17.89
CA ALA A 20 -12.17 -0.14 18.57
C ALA A 20 -12.35 -0.67 20.01
N ARG A 21 -13.35 -0.15 20.74
CA ARG A 21 -13.71 -0.64 22.08
C ARG A 21 -14.18 -2.09 22.03
N ARG A 22 -15.09 -2.43 21.11
CA ARG A 22 -15.58 -3.80 20.92
C ARG A 22 -14.45 -4.78 20.60
N TRP A 23 -13.51 -4.40 19.75
CA TRP A 23 -12.35 -5.25 19.42
C TRP A 23 -11.44 -5.47 20.61
N ALA A 24 -11.22 -4.42 21.40
CA ALA A 24 -10.46 -4.53 22.64
C ALA A 24 -11.20 -5.41 23.66
N ASP A 25 -12.52 -5.27 23.82
CA ASP A 25 -13.34 -6.11 24.72
C ASP A 25 -13.36 -7.58 24.27
N ALA A 26 -13.36 -7.82 22.96
CA ALA A 26 -13.25 -9.15 22.37
C ALA A 26 -11.83 -9.75 22.43
N GLY A 27 -10.85 -9.02 22.99
CA GLY A 27 -9.47 -9.49 23.12
C GLY A 27 -8.69 -9.52 21.80
N ARG A 28 -9.20 -8.90 20.73
CA ARG A 28 -8.50 -8.81 19.42
C ARG A 28 -7.21 -7.97 19.52
N VAL A 29 -7.12 -7.09 20.51
CA VAL A 29 -5.90 -6.35 20.84
C VAL A 29 -5.70 -6.31 22.35
N ALA A 30 -4.47 -6.60 22.79
CA ALA A 30 -4.11 -6.56 24.19
C ALA A 30 -4.19 -5.12 24.73
N THR A 31 -4.81 -4.97 25.90
CA THR A 31 -4.95 -3.68 26.58
C THR A 31 -4.51 -3.77 28.02
N HIS A 32 -3.92 -2.70 28.53
CA HIS A 32 -3.61 -2.53 29.95
C HIS A 32 -4.27 -1.23 30.46
N ARG A 33 -4.16 -0.99 31.77
CA ARG A 33 -4.61 0.25 32.39
C ARG A 33 -3.42 1.05 32.90
N ASP A 34 -3.46 2.37 32.73
CA ASP A 34 -2.50 3.27 33.38
C ASP A 34 -2.88 3.54 34.85
N ASP A 35 -2.04 4.30 35.54
CA ASP A 35 -2.26 4.73 36.94
C ASP A 35 -3.55 5.55 37.13
N ASN A 36 -4.07 6.14 36.04
CA ASN A 36 -5.32 6.90 36.01
C ASN A 36 -6.52 6.04 35.60
N GLY A 37 -6.36 4.72 35.49
CA GLY A 37 -7.40 3.76 35.10
C GLY A 37 -7.80 3.79 33.63
N ARG A 38 -7.11 4.58 32.79
CA ARG A 38 -7.37 4.69 31.35
C ARG A 38 -6.92 3.42 30.66
N ARG A 39 -7.75 2.93 29.76
CA ARG A 39 -7.44 1.76 28.94
C ARG A 39 -6.52 2.16 27.80
N LEU A 40 -5.35 1.52 27.74
CA LEU A 40 -4.31 1.77 26.76
C LEU A 40 -4.01 0.50 25.96
N ILE A 41 -3.66 0.70 24.69
CA ILE A 41 -3.19 -0.32 23.76
C ILE A 41 -1.69 -0.08 23.51
N GLU A 42 -0.89 -1.14 23.58
CA GLU A 42 0.52 -1.08 23.20
C GLU A 42 0.68 -0.85 21.70
N GLY A 43 1.55 0.08 21.31
CA GLY A 43 1.74 0.46 19.91
C GLY A 43 2.08 -0.70 18.98
N GLN A 44 2.85 -1.69 19.46
CA GLN A 44 3.17 -2.89 18.68
C GLN A 44 1.92 -3.74 18.39
N ALA A 45 1.05 -3.92 19.38
CA ALA A 45 -0.20 -4.67 19.23
C ALA A 45 -1.20 -3.90 18.34
N LEU A 46 -1.24 -2.57 18.45
CA LEU A 46 -2.05 -1.73 17.58
C LEU A 46 -1.58 -1.78 16.12
N ALA A 47 -0.27 -1.74 15.88
CA ALA A 47 0.31 -1.82 14.54
C ALA A 47 0.01 -3.17 13.87
N ALA A 48 0.13 -4.28 14.61
CA ALA A 48 -0.23 -5.60 14.10
C ALA A 48 -1.71 -5.68 13.70
N LEU A 49 -2.61 -5.15 14.54
CA LEU A 49 -4.04 -5.09 14.23
C LEU A 49 -4.33 -4.19 13.02
N ALA A 50 -3.61 -3.08 12.85
CA ALA A 50 -3.81 -2.17 11.72
C ALA A 50 -3.50 -2.85 10.37
N VAL A 51 -2.44 -3.67 10.31
CA VAL A 51 -2.11 -4.46 9.11
C VAL A 51 -3.22 -5.45 8.79
N GLU A 52 -3.71 -6.19 9.79
CA GLU A 52 -4.81 -7.16 9.63
C GLU A 52 -6.09 -6.49 9.10
N VAL A 53 -6.45 -5.32 9.64
CA VAL A 53 -7.65 -4.58 9.23
C VAL A 53 -7.50 -4.01 7.81
N GLY A 54 -6.32 -3.52 7.44
CA GLY A 54 -6.06 -2.97 6.11
C GLY A 54 -6.14 -4.02 5.00
N GLN A 55 -5.75 -5.27 5.27
CA GLN A 55 -5.81 -6.37 4.31
C GLN A 55 -7.25 -6.82 3.99
N GLN A 56 -8.22 -6.57 4.88
CA GLN A 56 -9.62 -6.96 4.69
C GLN A 56 -10.43 -6.01 3.79
N GLY A 57 -9.89 -4.83 3.46
CA GLY A 57 -10.56 -3.82 2.63
C GLY A 57 -10.05 -3.74 1.18
N ALA A 58 -9.17 -4.65 0.76
CA ALA A 58 -8.47 -4.59 -0.52
C ALA A 58 -9.20 -5.33 -1.68
N ASP A 59 -10.29 -6.04 -1.41
CA ASP A 59 -10.95 -6.92 -2.40
C ASP A 59 -11.87 -6.16 -3.39
N ASP A 60 -12.08 -4.86 -3.22
CA ASP A 60 -12.88 -4.02 -4.14
C ASP A 60 -11.97 -3.23 -5.10
N GLU A 61 -11.18 -3.92 -5.93
CA GLU A 61 -10.45 -3.29 -7.06
C GLU A 61 -11.43 -2.96 -8.22
N GLU A 62 -12.33 -2.01 -7.99
CA GLU A 62 -12.90 -1.23 -9.08
C GLU A 62 -11.75 -0.56 -9.86
N ALA A 63 -11.84 -0.55 -11.19
CA ALA A 63 -10.83 0.01 -12.08
C ALA A 63 -10.41 1.42 -11.63
N SER A 64 -9.25 1.50 -10.96
CA SER A 64 -8.76 2.73 -10.33
C SER A 64 -8.76 3.88 -11.33
N TYR A 65 -9.65 4.85 -11.14
CA TYR A 65 -9.58 6.13 -11.83
C TYR A 65 -8.22 6.79 -11.56
N THR A 66 -7.40 6.93 -12.60
CA THR A 66 -6.04 7.50 -12.47
C THR A 66 -5.91 8.82 -13.19
N SER A 67 -5.21 9.78 -12.55
CA SER A 67 -4.88 11.09 -13.16
C SER A 67 -3.67 11.03 -14.10
N ALA A 68 -2.95 9.91 -14.15
CA ALA A 68 -1.84 9.74 -15.09
C ALA A 68 -2.35 9.69 -16.54
N ARG A 69 -2.06 10.75 -17.31
CA ARG A 69 -2.59 10.95 -18.67
C ARG A 69 -1.79 10.23 -19.76
N ASN A 70 -0.50 9.99 -19.54
CA ASN A 70 0.32 9.24 -20.49
C ASN A 70 0.23 7.76 -20.15
N ALA A 71 -0.29 6.95 -21.05
CA ALA A 71 -0.44 5.51 -20.89
C ALA A 71 0.15 4.80 -22.11
N PHE A 72 1.03 3.83 -21.84
CA PHE A 72 1.75 3.07 -22.84
C PHE A 72 1.47 1.57 -22.61
N PRO A 73 0.39 1.03 -23.20
CA PRO A 73 0.11 -0.40 -23.16
C PRO A 73 1.23 -1.17 -23.86
N GLY A 74 1.69 -2.25 -23.24
CA GLY A 74 2.81 -3.03 -23.74
C GLY A 74 2.90 -4.41 -23.11
N ILE A 75 4.06 -5.04 -23.31
CA ILE A 75 4.40 -6.33 -22.73
C ILE A 75 5.64 -6.19 -21.86
N VAL A 76 5.64 -6.83 -20.69
CA VAL A 76 6.79 -6.88 -19.80
C VAL A 76 7.87 -7.73 -20.47
N THR A 77 9.06 -7.16 -20.66
CA THR A 77 10.20 -7.83 -21.31
C THR A 77 11.33 -8.14 -20.35
N GLY A 78 11.31 -7.58 -19.14
CA GLY A 78 12.32 -7.83 -18.11
C GLY A 78 11.82 -7.43 -16.73
N VAL A 79 12.18 -8.24 -15.73
CA VAL A 79 11.96 -7.95 -14.32
C VAL A 79 13.27 -8.24 -13.59
N LYS A 80 13.80 -7.25 -12.88
CA LYS A 80 15.00 -7.39 -12.05
C LYS A 80 14.66 -6.99 -10.63
N LEU A 81 14.54 -7.99 -9.76
CA LEU A 81 14.31 -7.77 -8.34
C LEU A 81 15.63 -7.45 -7.63
N GLY A 82 15.65 -6.35 -6.88
CA GLY A 82 16.63 -6.09 -5.83
C GLY A 82 16.05 -6.41 -4.46
N ASP A 83 16.73 -5.94 -3.40
CA ASP A 83 16.30 -6.19 -2.02
C ASP A 83 15.09 -5.32 -1.63
N VAL A 84 15.06 -4.05 -2.09
CA VAL A 84 14.00 -3.08 -1.76
C VAL A 84 13.28 -2.57 -3.01
N ALA A 85 14.02 -2.43 -4.11
CA ALA A 85 13.50 -1.92 -5.37
C ALA A 85 13.64 -2.97 -6.47
N ALA A 86 12.77 -2.87 -7.45
CA ALA A 86 12.75 -3.70 -8.64
C ALA A 86 12.63 -2.83 -9.89
N GLN A 87 13.33 -3.27 -10.94
CA GLN A 87 13.22 -2.68 -12.27
C GLN A 87 12.30 -3.55 -13.12
N VAL A 88 11.32 -2.92 -13.77
CA VAL A 88 10.45 -3.57 -14.75
C VAL A 88 10.61 -2.87 -16.09
N GLU A 89 10.78 -3.66 -17.14
CA GLU A 89 10.90 -3.19 -18.52
C GLU A 89 9.63 -3.54 -19.29
N ILE A 90 9.07 -2.56 -19.99
CA ILE A 90 7.88 -2.74 -20.83
C ILE A 90 8.21 -2.28 -22.25
N GLN A 91 7.97 -3.15 -23.22
CA GLN A 91 7.96 -2.80 -24.64
C GLN A 91 6.55 -2.33 -25.03
N ALA A 92 6.41 -1.05 -25.38
CA ALA A 92 5.18 -0.43 -25.84
C ALA A 92 5.35 0.12 -27.26
N GLY A 93 4.93 -0.66 -28.25
CA GLY A 93 5.16 -0.34 -29.66
C GLY A 93 6.66 -0.20 -29.95
N PRO A 94 7.15 0.92 -30.53
CA PRO A 94 8.58 1.13 -30.79
C PRO A 94 9.36 1.58 -29.55
N HIS A 95 8.72 1.83 -28.41
CA HIS A 95 9.36 2.42 -27.24
C HIS A 95 9.61 1.39 -26.14
N ARG A 96 10.82 1.39 -25.57
CA ARG A 96 11.15 0.66 -24.34
C ARG A 96 11.02 1.61 -23.14
N LEU A 97 10.10 1.31 -22.23
CA LEU A 97 9.94 2.02 -20.97
C LEU A 97 10.55 1.19 -19.84
N VAL A 98 11.23 1.87 -18.92
CA VAL A 98 11.79 1.25 -17.71
C VAL A 98 11.19 1.95 -16.50
N SER A 99 10.59 1.18 -15.61
CA SER A 99 10.04 1.67 -14.36
C SER A 99 10.83 1.11 -13.18
N LEU A 100 11.03 1.94 -12.16
CA LEU A 100 11.55 1.53 -10.87
C LEU A 100 10.40 1.55 -9.87
N LEU A 101 10.11 0.40 -9.27
CA LEU A 101 9.08 0.20 -8.26
C LEU A 101 9.69 -0.50 -7.05
N THR A 102 8.94 -0.60 -5.95
CA THR A 102 9.37 -1.43 -4.83
C THR A 102 9.35 -2.90 -5.23
N ARG A 103 10.18 -3.71 -4.57
CA ARG A 103 10.19 -5.16 -4.78
C ARG A 103 8.81 -5.75 -4.48
N GLU A 104 8.23 -5.33 -3.35
CA GLU A 104 6.93 -5.80 -2.88
C GLU A 104 5.82 -5.52 -3.90
N ALA A 105 5.82 -4.35 -4.55
CA ALA A 105 4.81 -4.03 -5.55
C ALA A 105 4.90 -4.92 -6.80
N VAL A 106 6.11 -5.32 -7.22
CA VAL A 106 6.28 -6.29 -8.32
C VAL A 106 5.72 -7.65 -7.95
N GLU A 107 5.98 -8.09 -6.71
CA GLU A 107 5.53 -9.38 -6.19
C GLU A 107 4.01 -9.40 -5.99
N GLU A 108 3.43 -8.36 -5.41
CA GLU A 108 1.97 -8.20 -5.21
C GLU A 108 1.21 -8.16 -6.54
N LEU A 109 1.72 -7.42 -7.53
CA LEU A 109 1.14 -7.38 -8.88
C LEU A 109 1.42 -8.65 -9.70
N GLY A 110 2.26 -9.55 -9.19
CA GLY A 110 2.66 -10.78 -9.87
C GLY A 110 3.29 -10.54 -11.24
N LEU A 111 4.06 -9.45 -11.41
CA LEU A 111 4.60 -9.07 -12.71
C LEU A 111 5.72 -10.01 -13.16
N GLU A 112 5.53 -10.60 -14.34
CA GLU A 112 6.47 -11.52 -14.97
C GLU A 112 6.73 -11.16 -16.44
N VAL A 113 7.85 -11.63 -16.97
CA VAL A 113 8.17 -11.49 -18.40
C VAL A 113 7.11 -12.18 -19.25
N GLY A 114 6.58 -11.47 -20.24
CA GLY A 114 5.51 -11.94 -21.13
C GLY A 114 4.12 -11.42 -20.75
N MET A 115 3.95 -10.83 -19.55
CA MET A 115 2.67 -10.27 -19.13
C MET A 115 2.34 -8.96 -19.84
N ARG A 116 1.05 -8.74 -20.11
CA ARG A 116 0.56 -7.44 -20.56
C ARG A 116 0.53 -6.47 -19.38
N ALA A 117 1.08 -5.29 -19.58
CA ALA A 117 1.06 -4.22 -18.59
C ALA A 117 0.92 -2.85 -19.28
N THR A 118 0.41 -1.86 -18.56
CA THR A 118 0.38 -0.48 -19.06
C THR A 118 1.31 0.38 -18.23
N ALA A 119 2.41 0.85 -18.82
CA ALA A 119 3.26 1.84 -18.18
C ALA A 119 2.53 3.19 -18.20
N ARG A 120 2.34 3.81 -17.03
CA ARG A 120 1.69 5.13 -16.91
C ARG A 120 2.64 6.16 -16.35
N VAL A 121 2.64 7.36 -16.92
CA VAL A 121 3.46 8.50 -16.47
C VAL A 121 2.57 9.71 -16.23
N LYS A 122 2.68 10.31 -15.04
CA LYS A 122 1.96 11.55 -14.72
C LYS A 122 2.48 12.69 -15.60
N SER A 123 1.57 13.52 -16.13
CA SER A 123 1.94 14.61 -17.05
C SER A 123 2.96 15.59 -16.47
N THR A 124 2.94 15.80 -15.15
CA THR A 124 3.88 16.67 -14.44
C THR A 124 5.32 16.15 -14.38
N ASN A 125 5.57 14.91 -14.82
CA ASN A 125 6.89 14.27 -14.82
C ASN A 125 7.47 14.13 -16.24
N VAL A 126 6.84 14.76 -17.24
CA VAL A 126 7.31 14.78 -18.62
C VAL A 126 8.06 16.08 -18.86
N HIS A 127 9.30 15.98 -19.33
CA HIS A 127 10.13 17.11 -19.72
C HIS A 127 10.07 17.27 -21.25
N ILE A 128 10.08 18.52 -21.73
CA ILE A 128 10.04 18.85 -23.16
C ILE A 128 11.29 19.65 -23.50
N ASP A 129 12.09 19.12 -24.41
CA ASP A 129 13.24 19.80 -24.98
C ASP A 129 12.98 20.15 -26.44
N ARG A 130 13.51 21.29 -26.90
CA ARG A 130 13.53 21.66 -28.31
C ARG A 130 14.91 21.38 -28.87
N THR A 131 14.97 20.62 -29.96
CA THR A 131 16.18 20.40 -30.78
C THR A 131 16.49 21.60 -31.66
#